data_AF-A0A832F0X8-F1
#
_entry.id   AF-A0A832F0X8-F1
#
_cell.length_a   1.000
_cell.length_b   1.000
_cell.length_c   1.000
_cell.angle_alpha   90.00
_cell.angle_beta   90.00
_cell.angle_gamma   90.00
#
_symmetry.space_group_name_H-M   'P 1'
#
loop_
_entity.id
_entity.type
_entity.pdbx_description
1 polymer ?
#
loop_
_entity_poly.entity_id
_entity_poly.type
_entity_poly.pdbx_seq_one_letter_code
_entity_poly.pdbx_strand_id
1 'polypeptide(L)'
;MPETVLRAEAPYGVGSLQRFVDADFSQHYFTLIEDATCGAGLRLVAGFDLLANNADRKGGHVLVDGERHIWGIDNGLCFHPAPKLRTVMWDFAGEELPATVLEACAAVEGHVPERLELLLAQEELDGLVRRAAALLETGAFPEPDLDGRPYPWPLV
;
A
#
# COMPACT_ATOMS: atom_id res chain seq x y z
N MET A 1 -0.25 6.99 -4.99
CA MET A 1 0.08 5.95 -5.99
C MET A 1 -0.01 6.60 -7.38
N PRO A 2 0.92 6.34 -8.32
CA PRO A 2 0.82 6.88 -9.67
C PRO A 2 -0.36 6.26 -10.42
N GLU A 3 -0.96 7.01 -11.34
CA GLU A 3 -2.08 6.55 -12.14
C GLU A 3 -1.69 5.28 -12.91
N THR A 4 -2.52 4.24 -12.79
CA THR A 4 -2.35 2.98 -13.50
C THR A 4 -3.59 2.72 -14.33
N VAL A 5 -3.39 2.42 -15.62
CA VAL A 5 -4.46 2.12 -16.57
C VAL A 5 -4.32 0.71 -17.12
N LEU A 6 -5.45 0.11 -17.50
CA LEU A 6 -5.49 -1.13 -18.26
C LEU A 6 -5.00 -0.88 -19.68
N ARG A 7 -3.97 -1.61 -20.10
CA ARG A 7 -3.53 -1.69 -21.48
C ARG A 7 -4.05 -2.98 -22.09
N ALA A 8 -5.15 -2.89 -22.81
CA ALA A 8 -5.79 -4.04 -23.46
C ALA A 8 -4.93 -4.63 -24.59
N GLU A 9 -4.16 -3.77 -25.28
CA GLU A 9 -3.30 -4.17 -26.40
C GLU A 9 -1.82 -3.86 -26.09
N ALA A 10 -1.08 -4.92 -25.78
CA ALA A 10 0.37 -4.89 -25.58
C ALA A 10 1.02 -6.13 -26.22
N PRO A 11 2.35 -6.12 -26.49
CA PRO A 11 3.05 -7.23 -27.14
C PRO A 11 2.91 -8.60 -26.45
N TYR A 12 2.59 -8.61 -25.16
CA TYR A 12 2.45 -9.81 -24.34
C TYR A 12 1.03 -10.03 -23.80
N GLY A 13 0.03 -9.37 -24.40
CA GLY A 13 -1.36 -9.43 -23.97
C GLY A 13 -1.77 -8.29 -23.05
N VAL A 14 -2.90 -8.47 -22.37
CA VAL A 14 -3.48 -7.47 -21.46
C VAL A 14 -2.54 -7.26 -20.27
N GLY A 15 -2.30 -6.00 -19.90
CA GLY A 15 -1.46 -5.64 -18.76
C GLY A 15 -1.76 -4.26 -18.20
N SER A 16 -1.00 -3.87 -17.18
CA SER A 16 -1.08 -2.52 -16.60
C SER A 16 -0.03 -1.59 -17.21
N LEU A 17 -0.37 -0.31 -17.34
CA LEU A 17 0.55 0.76 -17.65
C LEU A 17 0.45 1.81 -16.55
N GLN A 18 1.53 2.02 -15.81
CA GLN A 18 1.60 3.01 -14.74
C GLN A 18 2.34 4.26 -15.22
N ARG A 19 1.85 5.44 -14.84
CA ARG A 19 2.52 6.72 -15.11
C ARG A 19 3.91 6.70 -14.49
N PHE A 20 4.92 7.04 -15.30
CA PHE A 20 6.27 7.25 -14.82
C PHE A 20 6.32 8.49 -13.92
N VAL A 21 6.91 8.35 -12.74
CA VAL A 21 7.15 9.45 -11.81
C VAL A 21 8.57 9.94 -12.01
N ASP A 22 8.74 11.23 -12.30
CA ASP A 22 10.04 11.89 -12.28
C ASP A 22 10.47 12.12 -10.84
N ALA A 23 11.15 11.13 -10.27
CA ALA A 23 11.52 11.05 -8.86
C ALA A 23 13.02 11.22 -8.64
N ASP A 24 13.42 11.58 -7.42
CA ASP A 24 14.81 11.44 -7.00
C ASP A 24 15.11 9.96 -6.71
N PHE A 25 15.61 9.24 -7.71
CA PHE A 25 15.94 7.82 -7.61
C PHE A 25 17.17 7.51 -6.74
N SER A 26 17.85 8.53 -6.20
CA SER A 26 18.86 8.31 -5.16
C SER A 26 18.24 8.09 -3.78
N GLN A 27 16.96 8.43 -3.62
CA GLN A 27 16.20 8.29 -2.38
C GLN A 27 15.40 6.98 -2.37
N HIS A 28 15.14 6.50 -1.15
CA HIS A 28 14.26 5.38 -0.89
C HIS A 28 13.69 5.53 0.53
N TYR A 29 12.77 4.65 0.94
CA TYR A 29 12.16 4.72 2.28
C TYR A 29 13.12 5.08 3.43
N PHE A 30 14.26 4.37 3.55
CA PHE A 30 15.18 4.59 4.67
C PHE A 30 15.89 5.96 4.68
N THR A 31 15.97 6.68 3.55
CA THR A 31 16.45 8.07 3.55
C THR A 31 15.29 9.04 3.76
N LEU A 32 14.11 8.70 3.24
CA LEU A 32 12.91 9.54 3.31
C LEU A 32 12.29 9.62 4.70
N ILE A 33 12.45 8.58 5.53
CA ILE A 33 11.91 8.56 6.89
C ILE A 33 12.52 9.65 7.78
N GLU A 34 13.77 10.05 7.52
CA GLU A 34 14.47 11.11 8.25
C GLU A 34 14.00 12.52 7.86
N ASP A 35 13.31 12.66 6.72
CA ASP A 35 12.77 13.94 6.27
C ASP A 35 11.36 14.16 6.81
N ALA A 36 11.24 15.09 7.77
CA ALA A 36 9.97 15.44 8.41
C ALA A 36 8.86 15.83 7.41
N THR A 37 9.21 16.35 6.23
CA THR A 37 8.22 16.74 5.23
C THR A 37 7.65 15.54 4.44
N CYS A 38 8.29 14.37 4.50
CA CYS A 38 7.76 13.11 3.91
C CYS A 38 6.74 12.41 4.81
N GLY A 39 6.77 12.68 6.12
CA GLY A 39 6.17 11.80 7.14
C GLY A 39 4.68 11.50 6.94
N ALA A 40 3.89 12.49 6.52
CA ALA A 40 2.46 12.29 6.24
C ALA A 40 2.24 11.38 5.02
N GLY A 41 3.00 11.60 3.94
CA GLY A 41 2.92 10.78 2.73
C GLY A 41 3.34 9.33 2.97
N LEU A 42 4.39 9.10 3.76
CA LEU A 42 4.85 7.75 4.12
C LEU A 42 3.78 6.98 4.90
N ARG A 43 3.12 7.61 5.87
CA ARG A 43 2.01 6.99 6.63
C ARG A 43 0.81 6.67 5.74
N LEU A 44 0.51 7.51 4.75
CA LEU A 44 -0.54 7.20 3.77
C LEU A 44 -0.20 5.98 2.92
N VAL A 45 1.06 5.83 2.48
CA VAL A 45 1.50 4.61 1.77
C VAL A 45 1.43 3.38 2.68
N ALA A 46 1.92 3.47 3.92
CA ALA A 46 1.86 2.38 4.88
C ALA A 46 0.41 1.95 5.16
N GLY A 47 -0.50 2.92 5.34
CA GLY A 47 -1.92 2.64 5.56
C GLY A 47 -2.60 2.01 4.35
N PHE A 48 -2.23 2.44 3.13
CA PHE A 48 -2.65 1.76 1.90
C PHE A 48 -2.15 0.31 1.87
N ASP A 49 -0.88 0.07 2.19
CA ASP A 49 -0.31 -1.28 2.17
C ASP A 49 -0.99 -2.22 3.19
N LEU A 50 -1.41 -1.70 4.35
CA LEU A 50 -2.22 -2.45 5.33
C LEU A 50 -3.56 -2.89 4.73
N LEU A 51 -4.34 -1.94 4.19
CA LEU A 51 -5.66 -2.21 3.65
C LEU A 51 -5.59 -3.13 2.41
N ALA A 52 -4.63 -2.84 1.52
CA ALA A 52 -4.37 -3.59 0.31
C ALA A 52 -3.63 -4.91 0.56
N ASN A 53 -3.14 -5.18 1.78
CA ASN A 53 -2.34 -6.37 2.12
C ASN A 53 -1.13 -6.55 1.18
N ASN A 54 -0.36 -5.46 0.99
CA ASN A 54 0.79 -5.47 0.09
C ASN A 54 1.86 -6.41 0.62
N ALA A 55 2.15 -7.45 -0.16
CA ALA A 55 3.08 -8.49 0.23
C ALA A 55 4.52 -8.21 -0.16
N ASP A 56 4.90 -7.03 -0.66
CA ASP A 56 6.27 -6.80 -1.12
C ASP A 56 6.70 -5.33 -1.14
N ARG A 57 6.30 -4.52 -0.15
CA ARG A 57 6.71 -3.12 -0.05
C ARG A 57 8.17 -2.98 0.35
N LYS A 58 9.06 -2.84 -0.64
CA LYS A 58 10.48 -2.50 -0.43
C LYS A 58 10.70 -0.99 -0.35
N GLY A 59 11.86 -0.59 0.17
CA GLY A 59 12.25 0.81 0.29
C GLY A 59 12.39 1.51 -1.06
N GLY A 60 12.91 0.81 -2.08
CA GLY A 60 13.01 1.35 -3.45
C GLY A 60 11.67 1.50 -4.16
N HIS A 61 10.57 0.98 -3.59
CA HIS A 61 9.23 1.14 -4.15
C HIS A 61 8.54 2.42 -3.66
N VAL A 62 9.22 3.22 -2.84
CA VAL A 62 8.73 4.46 -2.25
C VAL A 62 9.54 5.60 -2.85
N LEU A 63 8.90 6.39 -3.68
CA LEU A 63 9.52 7.47 -4.43
C LEU A 63 9.13 8.82 -3.83
N VAL A 64 9.99 9.81 -4.04
CA VAL A 64 9.69 11.22 -3.79
C VAL A 64 9.95 12.02 -5.06
N ASP A 65 9.03 12.92 -5.42
CA ASP A 65 9.22 13.84 -6.54
C ASP A 65 9.81 15.18 -6.11
N GLY A 66 10.03 16.08 -7.08
CA GLY A 66 10.58 17.42 -6.83
C GLY A 66 9.72 18.32 -5.95
N GLU A 67 8.44 17.98 -5.74
CA GLU A 67 7.51 18.69 -4.86
C GLU A 67 7.36 18.00 -3.50
N ARG A 68 8.20 17.00 -3.19
CA ARG A 68 8.20 16.22 -1.95
C ARG A 68 6.95 15.33 -1.79
N HIS A 69 6.24 15.02 -2.87
CA HIS A 69 5.13 14.09 -2.83
C HIS A 69 5.66 12.65 -2.81
N ILE A 70 5.17 11.86 -1.85
CA ILE A 70 5.45 10.43 -1.75
C ILE A 70 4.57 9.61 -2.69
N TRP A 71 5.22 8.75 -3.48
CA TRP A 71 4.56 7.79 -4.37
C TRP A 71 4.93 6.36 -4.00
N GLY A 72 3.95 5.45 -4.00
CA GLY A 72 4.20 4.01 -3.95
C GLY A 72 4.05 3.38 -5.33
N ILE A 73 5.04 2.59 -5.76
CA ILE A 73 5.02 1.82 -7.00
C ILE A 73 5.01 0.31 -6.71
N ASP A 74 5.00 -0.51 -7.75
CA ASP A 74 5.10 -1.97 -7.66
C ASP A 74 4.08 -2.59 -6.68
N ASN A 75 2.79 -2.36 -6.97
CA ASN A 75 1.66 -2.83 -6.16
C ASN A 75 1.05 -4.13 -6.72
N GLY A 76 1.85 -4.94 -7.43
CA GLY A 76 1.36 -6.14 -8.12
C GLY A 76 1.04 -7.31 -7.19
N LEU A 77 1.51 -7.26 -5.94
CA LEU A 77 1.34 -8.32 -4.93
C LEU A 77 0.44 -7.86 -3.78
N CYS A 78 -0.79 -7.46 -4.11
CA CYS A 78 -1.80 -6.99 -3.16
C CYS A 78 -3.04 -7.91 -3.17
N PHE A 79 -3.96 -7.65 -2.24
CA PHE A 79 -5.31 -8.19 -2.12
C PHE A 79 -5.43 -9.69 -1.83
N HIS A 80 -4.33 -10.38 -1.57
CA HIS A 80 -4.37 -11.78 -1.17
C HIS A 80 -5.39 -12.01 -0.01
N PRO A 81 -6.22 -13.07 -0.04
CA PRO A 81 -7.28 -13.29 0.97
C PRO A 81 -6.74 -13.50 2.38
N ALA A 82 -5.62 -14.23 2.49
CA ALA A 82 -4.89 -14.43 3.75
C ALA A 82 -3.92 -13.26 4.03
N PRO A 83 -3.57 -12.99 5.30
CA PRO A 83 -2.56 -12.00 5.66
C PRO A 83 -1.22 -12.32 4.99
N LYS A 84 -0.71 -11.38 4.20
CA LYS A 84 0.55 -11.48 3.45
C LYS A 84 1.39 -10.23 3.51
N LEU A 85 0.97 -9.22 4.29
CA LEU A 85 1.67 -7.94 4.41
C LEU A 85 3.16 -8.14 4.68
N ARG A 86 3.98 -7.56 3.80
CA ARG A 86 5.42 -7.44 4.00
C ARG A 86 5.85 -6.04 3.61
N THR A 87 6.37 -5.29 4.56
CA THR A 87 6.75 -3.89 4.36
C THR A 87 8.03 -3.56 5.10
N VAL A 88 8.74 -2.54 4.62
CA VAL A 88 9.84 -1.91 5.35
C VAL A 88 9.35 -0.83 6.32
N MET A 89 8.06 -0.44 6.24
CA MET A 89 7.51 0.71 6.97
C MET A 89 7.02 0.39 8.39
N TRP A 90 7.66 -0.56 9.07
CA TRP A 90 7.26 -0.96 10.42
C TRP A 90 7.62 0.06 11.49
N ASP A 91 8.39 1.09 11.16
CA ASP A 91 8.70 2.22 12.07
C ASP A 91 7.44 2.95 12.57
N PHE A 92 6.31 2.83 11.85
CA PHE A 92 5.04 3.43 12.24
C PHE A 92 4.15 2.53 13.11
N ALA A 93 4.59 1.33 13.48
CA ALA A 93 3.82 0.41 14.32
C ALA A 93 3.38 1.10 15.63
N GLY A 94 2.11 0.90 16.01
CA GLY A 94 1.51 1.51 17.19
C GLY A 94 1.10 2.98 17.04
N GLU A 95 1.48 3.67 15.95
CA GLU A 95 1.00 5.02 15.68
C GLU A 95 -0.48 5.04 15.21
N GLU A 96 -1.16 6.18 15.38
CA GLU A 96 -2.52 6.37 14.87
C GLU A 96 -2.55 6.34 13.33
N LEU A 97 -3.58 5.71 12.77
CA LEU A 97 -3.79 5.70 11.32
C LEU A 97 -4.22 7.10 10.84
N PRO A 98 -3.74 7.55 9.65
CA PRO A 98 -4.25 8.77 9.05
C PRO A 98 -5.76 8.71 8.84
N ALA A 99 -6.47 9.83 9.09
CA ALA A 99 -7.92 9.90 8.93
C ALA A 99 -8.39 9.44 7.53
N THR A 100 -7.66 9.81 6.47
CA THR A 100 -7.92 9.36 5.08
C THR A 100 -7.92 7.83 4.94
N VAL A 101 -7.09 7.13 5.70
CA VAL A 101 -7.03 5.66 5.67
C VAL A 101 -8.26 5.08 6.36
N LEU A 102 -8.65 5.63 7.51
CA LEU A 102 -9.86 5.22 8.23
C LEU A 102 -11.12 5.49 7.41
N GLU A 103 -11.21 6.64 6.74
CA GLU A 103 -12.30 6.97 5.81
C GLU A 103 -12.40 5.95 4.67
N ALA A 104 -11.26 5.56 4.08
CA ALA A 104 -11.23 4.52 3.05
C ALA A 104 -11.66 3.15 3.59
N CYS A 105 -11.24 2.79 4.81
CA CYS A 105 -11.69 1.56 5.48
C CYS A 105 -13.20 1.57 5.71
N ALA A 106 -13.76 2.67 6.22
CA ALA A 106 -15.20 2.82 6.46
C ALA A 106 -16.01 2.70 5.16
N ALA A 107 -15.51 3.30 4.07
CA ALA A 107 -16.14 3.17 2.76
C ALA A 107 -16.18 1.71 2.29
N VAL A 108 -15.05 1.00 2.39
CA VAL A 108 -14.92 -0.41 1.98
C VAL A 108 -15.76 -1.34 2.85
N GLU A 109 -15.79 -1.14 4.16
CA GLU A 109 -16.58 -1.94 5.10
C GLU A 109 -18.08 -1.80 4.84
N GLY A 110 -18.55 -0.58 4.60
CA GLY A 110 -19.97 -0.31 4.33
C GLY A 110 -20.43 -0.83 2.97
N HIS A 111 -19.64 -0.60 1.92
CA HIS A 111 -19.93 -1.10 0.58
C HIS A 111 -18.67 -1.10 -0.28
N VAL A 112 -18.21 -2.30 -0.67
CA VAL A 112 -17.10 -2.45 -1.61
C VAL A 112 -17.45 -1.75 -2.92
N PRO A 113 -16.61 -0.82 -3.42
CA PRO A 113 -16.85 -0.17 -4.70
C PRO A 113 -16.97 -1.20 -5.84
N GLU A 114 -17.98 -1.05 -6.69
CA GLU A 114 -18.24 -1.94 -7.86
C GLU A 114 -16.99 -2.16 -8.73
N ARG A 115 -16.13 -1.13 -8.87
CA ARG A 115 -14.87 -1.26 -9.62
C ARG A 115 -13.92 -2.30 -9.03
N LEU A 116 -13.89 -2.47 -7.72
CA LEU A 116 -13.09 -3.51 -7.07
C LEU A 116 -13.76 -4.88 -7.23
N GLU A 117 -15.09 -4.95 -7.18
CA GLU A 117 -15.84 -6.19 -7.43
C GLU A 117 -15.59 -6.75 -8.85
N LEU A 118 -15.36 -5.87 -9.82
CA LEU A 118 -15.01 -6.25 -11.19
C LEU A 118 -13.56 -6.73 -11.37
N LEU A 119 -12.67 -6.45 -10.40
CA LEU A 119 -11.24 -6.69 -10.51
C LEU A 119 -10.72 -7.77 -9.56
N LEU A 120 -11.43 -8.05 -8.46
CA LEU A 120 -11.01 -8.95 -7.40
C LEU A 120 -11.97 -10.14 -7.28
N ALA A 121 -11.43 -11.29 -6.90
CA ALA A 121 -12.22 -12.46 -6.57
C ALA A 121 -12.97 -12.27 -5.24
N GLN A 122 -14.07 -13.00 -5.03
CA GLN A 122 -14.88 -12.87 -3.81
C GLN A 122 -14.06 -13.06 -2.52
N GLU A 123 -13.14 -14.02 -2.48
CA GLU A 123 -12.30 -14.26 -1.30
C GLU A 123 -11.35 -13.09 -0.99
N GLU A 124 -10.89 -12.38 -2.03
CA GLU A 124 -10.03 -11.20 -1.91
C GLU A 124 -10.83 -10.01 -1.38
N LEU A 125 -12.08 -9.85 -1.85
CA LEU A 125 -13.03 -8.85 -1.34
C LEU A 125 -13.36 -9.10 0.13
N ASP A 126 -13.68 -10.33 0.49
CA ASP A 126 -13.97 -10.69 1.89
C ASP A 126 -12.75 -10.42 2.78
N GLY A 127 -11.54 -10.71 2.27
CA GLY A 127 -10.29 -10.38 2.94
C GLY A 127 -10.08 -8.88 3.12
N LEU A 128 -10.38 -8.09 2.09
CA LEU A 128 -10.31 -6.63 2.12
C LEU A 128 -11.28 -6.03 3.15
N VAL A 129 -12.54 -6.48 3.16
CA VAL A 129 -13.55 -6.02 4.13
C VAL A 129 -13.16 -6.38 5.56
N ARG A 130 -12.68 -7.61 5.82
CA ARG A 130 -12.20 -8.00 7.15
C ARG A 130 -11.03 -7.13 7.63
N ARG A 131 -10.09 -6.81 6.75
CA ARG A 131 -8.97 -5.92 7.09
C ARG A 131 -9.46 -4.50 7.38
N ALA A 132 -10.38 -3.97 6.57
CA ALA A 132 -10.96 -2.65 6.79
C ALA A 132 -11.63 -2.56 8.17
N ALA A 133 -12.46 -3.55 8.53
CA ALA A 133 -13.11 -3.62 9.84
C ALA A 133 -12.10 -3.67 10.99
N ALA A 134 -11.06 -4.49 10.89
CA ALA A 134 -10.02 -4.59 11.91
C ALA A 134 -9.26 -3.26 12.10
N LEU A 135 -8.94 -2.55 11.01
CA LEU A 135 -8.25 -1.26 11.09
C LEU A 135 -9.14 -0.15 11.68
N LEU A 136 -10.45 -0.19 11.44
CA LEU A 136 -11.42 0.72 12.07
C LEU A 136 -11.55 0.46 13.57
N GLU A 137 -11.51 -0.80 13.98
CA GLU A 137 -11.57 -1.18 15.40
C GLU A 137 -10.31 -0.72 16.15
N THR A 138 -9.12 -0.91 15.57
CA THR A 138 -7.86 -0.55 16.23
C THR A 138 -7.53 0.93 16.13
N GLY A 139 -7.81 1.57 15.00
CA GLY A 139 -7.45 2.97 14.73
C GLY A 139 -5.95 3.24 14.61
N ALA A 140 -5.11 2.20 14.61
CA ALA A 140 -3.66 2.30 14.69
C ALA A 140 -2.96 1.29 13.78
N PHE A 141 -1.72 1.60 13.39
CA PHE A 141 -0.84 0.67 12.70
C PHE A 141 -0.56 -0.56 13.60
N PRO A 142 -0.74 -1.79 13.10
CA PRO A 142 -0.49 -2.98 13.90
C PRO A 142 1.01 -3.22 14.11
N GLU A 143 1.33 -3.98 15.14
CA GLU A 143 2.67 -4.53 15.35
C GLU A 143 2.98 -5.63 14.30
N PRO A 144 4.26 -5.81 13.91
CA PRO A 144 4.64 -6.86 12.99
C PRO A 144 4.42 -8.25 13.60
N ASP A 145 3.83 -9.15 12.81
CA ASP A 145 3.76 -10.58 13.15
C ASP A 145 5.15 -11.22 13.00
N LEU A 146 5.82 -11.46 14.13
CA LEU A 146 7.17 -12.02 14.19
C LEU A 146 7.22 -13.52 13.95
N ASP A 147 6.08 -14.24 14.02
CA ASP A 147 6.01 -15.65 13.65
C ASP A 147 5.99 -15.83 12.12
N GLY A 148 5.65 -14.75 11.40
CA GLY A 148 5.64 -14.66 9.95
C GLY A 148 6.95 -14.15 9.33
N ARG A 149 6.81 -13.45 8.20
CA ARG A 149 7.91 -12.77 7.50
C ARG A 149 7.50 -11.34 7.19
N PRO A 150 7.49 -10.42 8.18
CA PRO A 150 6.89 -9.11 8.03
C PRO A 150 7.71 -8.17 7.12
N TYR A 151 8.96 -8.51 6.83
CA TYR A 151 9.83 -7.74 5.93
C TYR A 151 9.90 -8.38 4.53
N PRO A 152 9.92 -7.57 3.46
CA PRO A 152 10.21 -8.07 2.12
C PRO A 152 11.68 -8.44 1.97
N TRP A 153 12.03 -9.10 0.87
CA TRP A 153 13.44 -9.35 0.53
C TRP A 153 13.69 -9.14 -0.97
N PRO A 154 14.75 -8.41 -1.36
CA PRO A 154 15.60 -7.56 -0.51
C PRO A 154 14.82 -6.39 0.12
N LEU A 155 15.48 -5.61 0.99
CA LEU A 155 14.86 -4.44 1.62
C LEU A 155 14.76 -3.22 0.68
N VAL A 156 15.63 -3.13 -0.33
CA VAL A 156 15.62 -2.12 -1.40
C VAL A 156 15.65 -2.85 -2.74
#